data_AF-A0A2S5QZR9-F1
#
_entry.id   AF-A0A2S5QZR9-F1
#
_cell.length_a   1.000
_cell.length_b   1.000
_cell.length_c   1.000
_cell.angle_alpha   90.00
_cell.angle_beta   90.00
_cell.angle_gamma   90.00
#
_symmetry.space_group_name_H-M   'P 1'
#
loop_
_entity.id
_entity.type
_entity.pdbx_description
1 polymer ?
#
loop_
_entity_poly.entity_id
_entity_poly.type
_entity_poly.pdbx_seq_one_letter_code
_entity_poly.pdbx_strand_id
1 'polypeptide(L)'
;MTEISLNNSDGSAKLLSKSIESAQLRRADFIRAIPPSELSEREDKIQAQFSKENASSRSKLRKIYNLMTDLGNAAKPYIACGKGCSSCCKMNVTISQIEANHIAEKTGLKSKQLTTSKTHRPDMFLGRPCMFLKDDTCTIYDVRPFVCRKHIWFDTSPYWCDPKHSLEIKMPMIEFSGAFGAFLDVTKNDSGGIHADLRDFFS
;
A
#
# COMPACT_ATOMS: atom_id res chain seq x y z
N MET A 1 34.96 36.61 -5.34
CA MET A 1 34.75 35.34 -6.06
C MET A 1 33.40 34.82 -5.66
N THR A 2 32.48 35.02 -6.59
CA THR A 2 31.04 34.85 -6.52
C THR A 2 30.66 33.38 -6.79
N GLU A 3 29.39 33.05 -6.52
CA GLU A 3 28.63 31.84 -6.88
C GLU A 3 28.57 30.72 -5.84
N ILE A 4 27.75 30.95 -4.81
CA ILE A 4 26.99 29.87 -4.16
C ILE A 4 25.79 29.58 -5.07
N SER A 5 25.80 28.41 -5.70
CA SER A 5 24.79 27.96 -6.65
C SER A 5 23.42 27.78 -5.99
N LEU A 6 22.53 28.74 -6.21
CA LEU A 6 21.08 28.63 -6.05
C LEU A 6 20.54 27.83 -7.26
N ASN A 7 20.54 26.49 -7.25
CA ASN A 7 19.98 25.75 -8.40
C ASN A 7 19.34 24.37 -8.12
N ASN A 8 19.17 23.94 -6.86
CA ASN A 8 18.60 22.62 -6.57
C ASN A 8 17.07 22.61 -6.31
N SER A 9 16.44 23.75 -6.04
CA SER A 9 14.99 23.82 -5.77
C SER A 9 14.14 23.78 -7.04
N ASP A 10 14.58 24.43 -8.13
CA ASP A 10 13.87 24.49 -9.41
C ASP A 10 13.83 23.11 -10.11
N GLY A 11 14.94 22.37 -10.05
CA GLY A 11 15.04 21.02 -10.61
C GLY A 11 14.10 20.01 -9.95
N SER A 12 14.00 20.03 -8.62
CA SER A 12 13.09 19.14 -7.86
C SER A 12 11.62 19.51 -8.11
N ALA A 13 11.28 20.81 -8.11
CA ALA A 13 9.92 21.26 -8.40
C ALA A 13 9.46 20.88 -9.82
N LYS A 14 10.34 21.03 -10.81
CA LYS A 14 10.08 20.65 -12.20
C LYS A 14 9.99 19.14 -12.40
N LEU A 15 10.76 18.35 -11.64
CA LEU A 15 10.65 16.90 -11.64
C LEU A 15 9.30 16.47 -11.02
N LEU A 16 8.93 17.06 -9.88
CA LEU A 16 7.68 16.76 -9.20
C LEU A 16 6.46 17.08 -10.08
N SER A 17 6.44 18.23 -10.74
CA SER A 17 5.32 18.61 -11.62
C SER A 17 5.12 17.60 -12.75
N LYS A 18 6.22 17.17 -13.39
CA LYS A 18 6.20 16.12 -14.42
C LYS A 18 5.73 14.77 -13.88
N SER A 19 6.21 14.37 -12.71
CA SER A 19 5.77 13.14 -12.05
C SER A 19 4.28 13.17 -11.72
N ILE A 20 3.77 14.29 -11.22
CA ILE A 20 2.34 14.48 -10.93
C ILE A 20 1.51 14.39 -12.21
N GLU A 21 1.91 15.09 -13.27
CA GLU A 21 1.22 15.07 -14.56
C GLU A 21 1.17 13.64 -15.13
N SER A 22 2.32 12.95 -15.14
CA SER A 22 2.40 11.57 -15.62
C SER A 22 1.53 10.61 -14.79
N ALA A 23 1.59 10.72 -13.47
CA ALA A 23 0.78 9.90 -12.57
C ALA A 23 -0.72 10.16 -12.75
N GLN A 24 -1.13 11.41 -12.98
CA GLN A 24 -2.53 11.77 -13.23
C GLN A 24 -3.05 11.17 -14.53
N LEU A 25 -2.28 11.28 -15.62
CA LEU A 25 -2.65 10.72 -16.92
C LEU A 25 -2.77 9.20 -16.87
N ARG A 26 -1.74 8.51 -16.33
CA ARG A 26 -1.75 7.03 -16.24
C ARG A 26 -2.84 6.51 -15.31
N ARG A 27 -3.14 7.23 -14.22
CA ARG A 27 -4.29 6.91 -13.34
C ARG A 27 -5.62 7.09 -14.06
N ALA A 28 -5.79 8.17 -14.83
CA ALA A 28 -7.01 8.41 -15.60
C ALA A 28 -7.22 7.33 -16.67
N ASP A 29 -6.14 6.92 -17.35
CA ASP A 29 -6.19 5.84 -18.33
C ASP A 29 -6.53 4.50 -17.69
N PHE A 30 -5.97 4.20 -16.51
CA PHE A 30 -6.35 3.02 -15.72
C PHE A 30 -7.83 3.02 -15.35
N ILE A 31 -8.35 4.13 -14.82
CA ILE A 31 -9.76 4.26 -14.45
C ILE A 31 -10.67 4.07 -15.68
N ARG A 32 -10.29 4.62 -16.83
CA ARG A 32 -11.04 4.46 -18.08
C ARG A 32 -10.98 3.03 -18.62
N ALA A 33 -9.87 2.33 -18.40
CA ALA A 33 -9.64 0.98 -18.88
C ALA A 33 -10.30 -0.10 -18.02
N ILE A 34 -10.55 0.17 -16.73
CA ILE A 34 -11.36 -0.73 -15.91
C ILE A 34 -12.82 -0.59 -16.35
N PRO A 35 -13.44 -1.65 -16.90
CA PRO A 35 -14.85 -1.60 -17.23
C PRO A 35 -15.64 -1.30 -15.95
N PRO A 36 -16.57 -0.33 -15.97
CA PRO A 36 -17.40 0.00 -14.81
C PRO A 36 -18.08 -1.24 -14.20
N SER A 37 -18.45 -2.20 -15.03
CA SER A 37 -19.32 -3.33 -14.65
C SER A 37 -18.66 -4.45 -13.84
N GLU A 38 -17.34 -4.49 -13.68
CA GLU A 38 -16.69 -5.63 -12.99
C GLU A 38 -15.85 -5.22 -11.78
N LEU A 39 -14.68 -4.61 -11.97
CA LEU A 39 -13.80 -4.29 -10.83
C LEU A 39 -14.20 -3.01 -10.10
N SER A 40 -14.66 -1.97 -10.82
CA SER A 40 -15.14 -0.73 -10.19
C SER A 40 -16.37 -1.00 -9.33
N GLU A 41 -17.38 -1.68 -9.89
CA GLU A 41 -18.58 -2.05 -9.11
C GLU A 41 -18.28 -2.93 -7.89
N ARG A 42 -17.31 -3.85 -8.00
CA ARG A 42 -16.86 -4.65 -6.85
C ARG A 42 -16.22 -3.76 -5.78
N GLU A 43 -15.40 -2.80 -6.19
CA GLU A 43 -14.78 -1.82 -5.29
C GLU A 43 -15.85 -0.97 -4.60
N ASP A 44 -16.80 -0.40 -5.35
CA ASP A 44 -17.86 0.46 -4.82
C ASP A 44 -18.78 -0.28 -3.82
N LYS A 45 -19.08 -1.55 -4.08
CA LYS A 45 -20.09 -2.31 -3.33
C LYS A 45 -19.53 -3.15 -2.19
N ILE A 46 -18.22 -3.41 -2.13
CA ILE A 46 -17.65 -4.41 -1.20
C ILE A 46 -18.00 -4.14 0.26
N GLN A 47 -17.93 -2.88 0.72
CA GLN A 47 -18.25 -2.53 2.10
C GLN A 47 -19.72 -2.81 2.43
N ALA A 48 -20.65 -2.36 1.58
CA ALA A 48 -22.08 -2.57 1.74
C ALA A 48 -22.49 -4.05 1.61
N GLN A 49 -21.74 -4.85 0.84
CA GLN A 49 -21.93 -6.30 0.77
C GLN A 49 -21.51 -6.97 2.08
N PHE A 50 -20.35 -6.58 2.63
CA PHE A 50 -19.82 -7.19 3.85
C PHE A 50 -20.68 -6.92 5.08
N SER A 51 -21.39 -5.79 5.15
CA SER A 51 -22.30 -5.51 6.26
C SER A 51 -23.51 -6.47 6.29
N LYS A 52 -23.89 -7.01 5.14
CA LYS A 52 -25.00 -7.98 5.00
C LYS A 52 -24.53 -9.43 5.01
N GLU A 53 -23.24 -9.67 4.80
CA GLU A 53 -22.68 -11.01 4.69
C GLU A 53 -22.38 -11.63 6.07
N ASN A 54 -22.94 -12.81 6.32
CA ASN A 54 -22.59 -13.65 7.47
C ASN A 54 -21.31 -14.47 7.18
N ALA A 55 -20.17 -13.78 7.21
CA ALA A 55 -18.85 -14.37 7.05
C ALA A 55 -17.87 -13.83 8.10
N SER A 56 -16.89 -14.65 8.48
CA SER A 56 -15.86 -14.25 9.44
C SER A 56 -15.00 -13.10 8.92
N SER A 57 -14.43 -12.30 9.84
CA SER A 57 -13.48 -11.23 9.51
C SER A 57 -12.32 -11.74 8.65
N ARG A 58 -11.82 -12.95 8.93
CA ARG A 58 -10.79 -13.61 8.12
C ARG A 58 -11.24 -13.88 6.68
N SER A 59 -12.47 -14.36 6.48
CA SER A 59 -13.03 -14.59 5.14
C SER A 59 -13.16 -13.28 4.36
N LYS A 60 -13.69 -12.24 5.02
CA LYS A 60 -13.84 -10.89 4.47
C LYS A 60 -12.49 -10.25 4.12
N LEU A 61 -11.47 -10.40 4.98
CA LEU A 61 -10.10 -9.95 4.70
C LEU A 61 -9.54 -10.57 3.41
N ARG A 62 -9.72 -11.89 3.24
CA ARG A 62 -9.28 -12.58 2.00
C ARG A 62 -9.99 -12.05 0.76
N LYS A 63 -11.29 -11.75 0.85
CA LYS A 63 -12.04 -11.14 -0.27
C LYS A 63 -11.53 -9.75 -0.63
N ILE A 64 -11.19 -8.92 0.36
CA ILE A 64 -10.53 -7.62 0.14
C ILE A 64 -9.19 -7.84 -0.57
N TYR A 65 -8.38 -8.79 -0.09
CA TYR A 65 -7.09 -9.10 -0.72
C TYR A 65 -7.21 -9.55 -2.17
N ASN A 66 -8.23 -10.36 -2.49
CA ASN A 66 -8.50 -10.79 -3.86
C ASN A 66 -8.88 -9.59 -4.75
N LEU A 67 -9.82 -8.75 -4.29
CA LEU A 67 -10.18 -7.52 -5.01
C LEU A 67 -8.96 -6.63 -5.27
N MET A 68 -8.14 -6.38 -4.25
CA MET A 68 -6.95 -5.54 -4.41
C MET A 68 -5.90 -6.19 -5.30
N THR A 69 -5.83 -7.53 -5.35
CA THR A 69 -4.94 -8.24 -6.26
C THR A 69 -5.41 -8.08 -7.71
N ASP A 70 -6.72 -8.18 -7.95
CA ASP A 70 -7.31 -7.97 -9.28
C ASP A 70 -7.10 -6.52 -9.76
N LEU A 71 -7.37 -5.53 -8.90
CA LEU A 71 -7.11 -4.12 -9.18
C LEU A 71 -5.63 -3.85 -9.44
N GLY A 72 -4.73 -4.42 -8.65
CA GLY A 72 -3.29 -4.31 -8.85
C GLY A 72 -2.81 -4.96 -10.15
N ASN A 73 -3.41 -6.09 -10.55
CA ASN A 73 -3.13 -6.75 -11.82
C ASN A 73 -3.59 -5.89 -13.01
N ALA A 74 -4.78 -5.31 -12.93
CA ALA A 74 -5.30 -4.37 -13.93
C ALA A 74 -4.44 -3.09 -14.02
N ALA A 75 -3.84 -2.65 -12.92
CA ALA A 75 -2.99 -1.46 -12.87
C ALA A 75 -1.59 -1.67 -13.46
N LYS A 76 -1.13 -2.92 -13.67
CA LYS A 76 0.24 -3.24 -14.13
C LYS A 76 0.73 -2.44 -15.36
N PRO A 77 -0.08 -2.21 -16.41
CA PRO A 77 0.36 -1.41 -17.57
C PRO A 77 0.57 0.08 -17.24
N TYR A 78 -0.03 0.56 -16.14
CA TYR A 78 -0.13 1.97 -15.77
C TYR A 78 0.77 2.36 -14.60
N ILE A 79 1.61 1.45 -14.09
CA ILE A 79 2.54 1.73 -13.00
C ILE A 79 3.99 1.47 -13.39
N ALA A 80 4.95 2.03 -12.65
CA ALA A 80 6.38 1.72 -12.81
C ALA A 80 6.79 0.45 -12.06
N CYS A 81 5.99 0.00 -11.10
CA CYS A 81 6.34 -1.14 -10.25
C CYS A 81 6.30 -2.45 -11.04
N GLY A 82 7.36 -3.25 -10.90
CA GLY A 82 7.48 -4.58 -11.46
C GLY A 82 8.28 -5.50 -10.54
N LYS A 83 8.56 -6.73 -11.00
CA LYS A 83 9.46 -7.64 -10.29
C LYS A 83 10.82 -6.96 -10.10
N GLY A 84 11.35 -6.96 -8.87
CA GLY A 84 12.59 -6.27 -8.52
C GLY A 84 12.44 -4.81 -8.08
N CYS A 85 11.23 -4.21 -8.14
CA CYS A 85 10.98 -2.91 -7.53
C CYS A 85 10.71 -3.09 -6.02
N SER A 86 11.59 -2.52 -5.18
CA SER A 86 11.56 -2.70 -3.71
C SER A 86 11.50 -1.39 -2.91
N SER A 87 11.31 -0.24 -3.55
CA SER A 87 11.37 1.08 -2.89
C SER A 87 10.37 1.21 -1.73
N CYS A 88 9.10 0.83 -1.94
CA CYS A 88 8.08 0.87 -0.88
C CYS A 88 8.29 -0.17 0.23
N CYS A 89 9.08 -1.23 -0.02
CA CYS A 89 9.43 -2.21 1.00
C CYS A 89 10.42 -1.67 2.04
N LYS A 90 10.90 -0.43 1.87
CA LYS A 90 11.80 0.26 2.79
C LYS A 90 11.09 1.41 3.54
N MET A 91 9.76 1.38 3.58
CA MET A 91 8.91 2.34 4.29
C MET A 91 8.30 1.71 5.55
N ASN A 92 7.58 2.53 6.33
CA ASN A 92 6.65 2.06 7.34
C ASN A 92 5.52 1.24 6.68
N VAL A 93 5.16 0.13 7.30
CA VAL A 93 4.12 -0.80 6.83
C VAL A 93 3.14 -1.01 7.98
N THR A 94 2.20 -0.08 8.14
CA THR A 94 1.16 -0.20 9.17
C THR A 94 0.15 -1.29 8.78
N ILE A 95 0.02 -2.30 9.63
CA ILE A 95 -0.90 -3.43 9.45
C ILE A 95 -1.77 -3.59 10.69
N SER A 96 -2.87 -4.31 10.55
CA SER A 96 -3.72 -4.69 11.68
C SER A 96 -3.32 -6.03 12.31
N GLN A 97 -3.77 -6.29 13.54
CA GLN A 97 -3.54 -7.58 14.22
C GLN A 97 -4.06 -8.79 13.41
N ILE A 98 -5.23 -8.67 12.76
CA ILE A 98 -5.78 -9.74 11.91
C ILE A 98 -4.86 -10.05 10.72
N GLU A 99 -4.21 -9.04 10.14
CA GLU A 99 -3.24 -9.24 9.06
C GLU A 99 -1.95 -9.87 9.56
N ALA A 100 -1.46 -9.45 10.74
CA ALA A 100 -0.30 -10.08 11.37
C ALA A 100 -0.58 -11.57 11.66
N ASN A 101 -1.76 -11.89 12.17
CA ASN A 101 -2.20 -13.28 12.39
C ASN A 101 -2.30 -14.06 11.07
N HIS A 102 -2.81 -13.42 10.01
CA HIS A 102 -2.89 -14.03 8.68
C HIS A 102 -1.50 -14.35 8.09
N ILE A 103 -0.56 -13.40 8.20
CA ILE A 103 0.83 -13.58 7.77
C ILE A 103 1.50 -14.68 8.59
N ALA A 104 1.36 -14.66 9.92
CA ALA A 104 1.91 -15.68 10.82
C ALA A 104 1.46 -17.09 10.43
N GLU A 105 0.16 -17.30 10.22
CA GLU A 105 -0.38 -18.59 9.81
C GLU A 105 0.16 -19.05 8.45
N LYS A 106 0.32 -18.14 7.49
CA LYS A 106 0.76 -18.49 6.13
C LYS A 106 2.27 -18.67 5.99
N THR A 107 3.04 -18.10 6.90
CA THR A 107 4.51 -18.15 6.87
C THR A 107 5.09 -19.11 7.90
N GLY A 108 4.32 -19.50 8.91
CA GLY A 108 4.81 -20.24 10.09
C GLY A 108 5.57 -19.36 11.09
N LEU A 109 5.68 -18.04 10.85
CA LEU A 109 6.28 -17.12 11.81
C LEU A 109 5.35 -16.88 13.00
N LYS A 110 5.93 -16.57 14.16
CA LYS A 110 5.16 -16.10 15.32
C LYS A 110 4.92 -14.59 15.19
N SER A 111 3.68 -14.16 15.38
CA SER A 111 3.31 -12.76 15.59
C SER A 111 3.00 -12.49 17.06
N LYS A 112 3.34 -11.30 17.54
CA LYS A 112 2.91 -10.78 18.84
C LYS A 112 1.42 -10.43 18.77
N GLN A 113 0.72 -10.68 19.88
CA GLN A 113 -0.62 -10.12 20.11
C GLN A 113 -0.46 -8.78 20.83
N LEU A 114 -0.73 -7.69 20.13
CA LEU A 114 -0.72 -6.36 20.69
C LEU A 114 -2.07 -6.09 21.36
N THR A 115 -2.05 -5.34 22.46
CA THR A 115 -3.25 -4.90 23.19
C THR A 115 -3.64 -3.46 22.89
N THR A 116 -2.75 -2.71 22.25
CA THR A 116 -2.97 -1.31 21.85
C THR A 116 -2.30 -1.01 20.53
N SER A 117 -2.86 -0.07 19.77
CA SER A 117 -2.27 0.44 18.54
C SER A 117 -0.97 1.19 18.82
N LYS A 118 -0.03 1.12 17.89
CA LYS A 118 1.21 1.90 17.93
C LYS A 118 1.31 2.75 16.68
N THR A 119 1.49 4.05 16.90
CA THR A 119 1.73 5.01 15.83
C THR A 119 3.18 5.41 15.83
N HIS A 120 3.80 5.38 14.65
CA HIS A 120 5.18 5.79 14.46
C HIS A 120 5.26 7.01 13.57
N ARG A 121 6.33 7.78 13.75
CA ARG A 121 6.66 8.85 12.81
C ARG A 121 6.92 8.26 11.41
N PRO A 122 6.61 9.00 10.32
CA PRO A 122 6.83 8.52 8.96
C PRO A 122 8.27 8.08 8.65
N ASP A 123 9.26 8.60 9.36
CA ASP A 123 10.68 8.33 9.17
C ASP A 123 11.23 7.17 10.02
N MET A 124 10.46 6.61 10.97
CA MET A 124 11.00 5.65 11.95
C MET A 124 11.65 4.41 11.30
N PHE A 125 11.02 3.81 10.29
CA PHE A 125 11.55 2.64 9.58
C PHE A 125 11.95 2.97 8.15
N LEU A 126 12.09 4.24 7.83
CA LEU A 126 12.43 4.68 6.49
C LEU A 126 13.85 4.26 6.14
N GLY A 127 14.02 3.68 4.95
CA GLY A 127 15.31 3.11 4.50
C GLY A 127 15.60 1.73 5.07
N ARG A 128 14.87 1.26 6.10
CA ARG A 128 15.04 -0.08 6.65
C ARG A 128 14.22 -1.09 5.85
N PRO A 129 14.86 -2.08 5.21
CA PRO A 129 14.12 -3.13 4.49
C PRO A 129 13.08 -3.82 5.37
N CYS A 130 11.92 -4.11 4.78
CA CYS A 130 10.94 -5.02 5.34
C CYS A 130 11.60 -6.38 5.56
N MET A 131 11.29 -7.04 6.68
CA MET A 131 11.86 -8.35 7.01
C MET A 131 11.51 -9.46 5.99
N PHE A 132 10.48 -9.25 5.17
CA PHE A 132 10.07 -10.14 4.10
C PHE A 132 10.70 -9.79 2.74
N LEU A 133 11.58 -8.81 2.66
CA LEU A 133 12.30 -8.46 1.44
C LEU A 133 13.58 -9.28 1.35
N LYS A 134 13.72 -10.07 0.28
CA LYS A 134 14.94 -10.81 -0.05
C LYS A 134 15.26 -10.63 -1.53
N ASP A 135 16.48 -10.21 -1.85
CA ASP A 135 16.94 -10.01 -3.23
C ASP A 135 15.95 -9.17 -4.07
N ASP A 136 15.54 -8.02 -3.50
CA ASP A 136 14.52 -7.10 -4.03
C ASP A 136 13.16 -7.73 -4.36
N THR A 137 12.87 -8.90 -3.79
CA THR A 137 11.63 -9.65 -3.98
C THR A 137 10.95 -9.89 -2.64
N CYS A 138 9.63 -9.66 -2.60
CA CYS A 138 8.84 -9.94 -1.40
C CYS A 138 8.60 -11.45 -1.27
N THR A 139 9.06 -12.05 -0.18
CA THR A 139 8.89 -13.50 0.10
C THR A 139 7.45 -13.87 0.46
N ILE A 140 6.61 -12.89 0.82
CA ILE A 140 5.20 -13.07 1.17
C ILE A 140 4.26 -12.40 0.18
N TYR A 141 4.65 -12.27 -1.10
CA TYR A 141 3.94 -11.47 -2.10
C TYR A 141 2.43 -11.73 -2.14
N ASP A 142 2.02 -13.00 -2.03
CA ASP A 142 0.63 -13.44 -2.08
C ASP A 142 -0.17 -13.08 -0.81
N VAL A 143 0.49 -12.91 0.33
CA VAL A 143 -0.14 -12.60 1.62
C VAL A 143 0.26 -11.23 2.18
N ARG A 144 0.75 -10.34 1.30
CA ARG A 144 1.06 -8.93 1.64
C ARG A 144 -0.10 -8.21 2.35
N PRO A 145 0.16 -7.30 3.27
CA PRO A 145 -0.93 -6.57 3.91
C PRO A 145 -1.66 -5.63 2.94
N PHE A 146 -2.84 -5.16 3.34
CA PHE A 146 -3.71 -4.25 2.59
C PHE A 146 -2.96 -2.97 2.21
N VAL A 147 -2.15 -2.41 3.13
CA VAL A 147 -1.33 -1.21 2.87
C VAL A 147 -0.36 -1.40 1.71
N CYS A 148 0.23 -2.59 1.55
CA CYS A 148 1.13 -2.90 0.44
C CYS A 148 0.37 -3.12 -0.87
N ARG A 149 -0.84 -3.70 -0.80
CA ARG A 149 -1.68 -3.97 -1.98
C ARG A 149 -2.28 -2.68 -2.57
N LYS A 150 -2.66 -1.73 -1.72
CA LYS A 150 -3.26 -0.45 -2.14
C LYS A 150 -2.24 0.61 -2.54
N HIS A 151 -0.94 0.37 -2.33
CA HIS A 151 0.13 1.28 -2.72
C HIS A 151 0.44 1.14 -4.23
N ILE A 152 -0.47 1.66 -5.07
CA ILE A 152 -0.37 1.60 -6.52
C ILE A 152 0.18 2.93 -7.05
N TRP A 153 1.38 2.89 -7.61
CA TRP A 153 2.16 4.06 -7.98
C TRP A 153 2.12 4.34 -9.50
N PHE A 154 1.35 5.35 -9.91
CA PHE A 154 1.10 5.64 -11.33
C PHE A 154 2.20 6.45 -12.03
N ASP A 155 3.21 6.96 -11.33
CA ASP A 155 4.34 7.60 -12.01
C ASP A 155 5.13 6.57 -12.83
N THR A 156 5.89 7.05 -13.79
CA THR A 156 6.77 6.29 -14.69
C THR A 156 8.04 5.79 -14.02
N SER A 157 8.34 6.24 -12.81
CA SER A 157 9.53 5.85 -12.04
C SER A 157 9.21 5.65 -10.55
N PRO A 158 9.91 4.73 -9.85
CA PRO A 158 9.82 4.60 -8.40
C PRO A 158 10.63 5.68 -7.64
N TYR A 159 11.12 6.72 -8.31
CA TYR A 159 11.98 7.77 -7.73
C TYR A 159 11.45 8.34 -6.41
N TRP A 160 10.18 8.78 -6.38
CA TRP A 160 9.58 9.33 -5.15
C TRP A 160 9.12 8.26 -4.16
N CYS A 161 9.19 6.97 -4.51
CA CYS A 161 9.06 5.89 -3.55
C CYS A 161 10.40 5.56 -2.87
N ASP A 162 11.53 6.06 -3.38
CA ASP A 162 12.82 5.85 -2.73
C ASP A 162 12.81 6.52 -1.35
N PRO A 163 13.27 5.84 -0.29
CA PRO A 163 13.40 6.42 1.05
C PRO A 163 14.09 7.79 1.11
N LYS A 164 14.98 8.10 0.17
CA LYS A 164 15.65 9.40 0.07
C LYS A 164 14.69 10.54 -0.25
N HIS A 165 13.60 10.26 -0.96
CA HIS A 165 12.70 11.26 -1.54
C HIS A 165 11.25 11.13 -1.07
N SER A 166 10.87 9.99 -0.48
CA SER A 166 9.46 9.66 -0.20
C SER A 166 8.77 10.51 0.86
N LEU A 167 9.53 11.31 1.62
CA LEU A 167 8.98 12.29 2.56
C LEU A 167 9.03 13.74 2.04
N GLU A 168 9.63 13.98 0.88
CA GLU A 168 9.74 15.33 0.31
C GLU A 168 8.40 15.83 -0.26
N ILE A 169 7.56 14.89 -0.72
CA ILE A 169 6.36 15.21 -1.51
C ILE A 169 5.17 14.33 -1.11
N LYS A 170 3.97 14.77 -1.50
CA LYS A 170 2.75 13.98 -1.39
C LYS A 170 2.17 13.74 -2.78
N MET A 171 2.37 12.55 -3.33
CA MET A 171 1.76 12.20 -4.61
C MET A 171 0.25 12.00 -4.49
N PRO A 172 -0.52 12.38 -5.51
CA PRO A 172 -1.94 12.07 -5.59
C PRO A 172 -2.13 10.59 -5.91
N MET A 173 -2.31 9.78 -4.88
CA MET A 173 -2.60 8.35 -5.02
C MET A 173 -4.05 8.12 -5.46
N ILE A 174 -4.33 6.97 -6.05
CA ILE A 174 -5.71 6.50 -6.20
C ILE A 174 -6.25 6.08 -4.83
N GLU A 175 -7.51 6.41 -4.55
CA GLU A 175 -8.20 5.97 -3.35
C GLU A 175 -9.12 4.79 -3.68
N PHE A 176 -9.14 3.79 -2.80
CA PHE A 176 -10.02 2.62 -2.87
C PHE A 176 -10.97 2.68 -1.67
N SER A 177 -11.96 3.57 -1.75
CA SER A 177 -12.81 3.93 -0.62
C SER A 177 -13.65 2.77 -0.12
N GLY A 178 -14.24 1.96 -1.02
CA GLY A 178 -15.03 0.80 -0.64
C GLY A 178 -14.16 -0.30 -0.05
N ALA A 179 -13.02 -0.60 -0.67
CA ALA A 179 -12.09 -1.60 -0.13
C ALA A 179 -11.51 -1.17 1.24
N PHE A 180 -11.19 0.12 1.41
CA PHE A 180 -10.69 0.65 2.66
C PHE A 180 -11.76 0.68 3.76
N GLY A 181 -12.99 1.09 3.44
CA GLY A 181 -14.12 1.03 4.38
C GLY A 181 -14.38 -0.40 4.85
N ALA A 182 -14.43 -1.36 3.93
CA ALA A 182 -14.57 -2.77 4.25
C ALA A 182 -13.41 -3.28 5.13
N PHE A 183 -12.18 -2.84 4.86
CA PHE A 183 -11.01 -3.18 5.67
C PHE A 183 -11.12 -2.62 7.09
N LEU A 184 -11.55 -1.36 7.26
CA LEU A 184 -11.77 -0.78 8.59
C LEU A 184 -12.83 -1.54 9.38
N ASP A 185 -13.94 -1.93 8.74
CA ASP A 185 -14.99 -2.73 9.39
C ASP A 185 -14.48 -4.10 9.82
N VAL A 186 -13.71 -4.78 8.95
CA VAL A 186 -13.10 -6.09 9.25
C VAL A 186 -12.12 -6.00 10.41
N THR A 187 -11.24 -5.00 10.41
CA THR A 187 -10.25 -4.83 11.48
C THR A 187 -10.89 -4.39 12.78
N LYS A 188 -11.93 -3.56 12.77
CA LYS A 188 -12.64 -3.17 14.00
C LYS A 188 -13.34 -4.37 14.64
N ASN A 189 -13.94 -5.23 13.83
CA ASN A 189 -14.65 -6.42 14.29
C ASN A 189 -13.72 -7.57 14.70
N ASP A 190 -12.41 -7.48 14.42
CA ASP A 190 -11.41 -8.48 14.78
C ASP A 190 -10.29 -7.85 15.61
N SER A 191 -10.13 -8.29 16.85
CA SER A 191 -9.07 -7.78 17.73
C SER A 191 -9.16 -6.27 18.01
N GLY A 192 -10.33 -5.65 17.83
CA GLY A 192 -10.61 -4.27 18.24
C GLY A 192 -9.97 -3.18 17.38
N GLY A 193 -9.53 -3.48 16.16
CA GLY A 193 -8.94 -2.46 15.27
C GLY A 193 -7.54 -2.02 15.67
N ILE A 194 -6.75 -2.93 16.25
CA ILE A 194 -5.36 -2.67 16.64
C ILE A 194 -4.46 -2.60 15.40
N HIS A 195 -3.73 -1.50 15.27
CA HIS A 195 -2.80 -1.24 14.16
C HIS A 195 -1.41 -0.85 14.67
N ALA A 196 -0.37 -1.38 14.05
CA ALA A 196 1.03 -1.03 14.31
C ALA A 196 1.89 -1.28 13.07
N ASP A 197 3.17 -0.89 13.08
CA ASP A 197 4.07 -1.29 11.99
C ASP A 197 4.23 -2.81 11.99
N LEU A 198 4.37 -3.41 10.81
CA LEU A 198 4.64 -4.85 10.64
C LEU A 198 5.79 -5.33 11.54
N ARG A 199 6.81 -4.50 11.75
CA ARG A 199 7.98 -4.81 12.59
C ARG A 199 7.64 -4.87 14.08
N ASP A 200 6.55 -4.27 14.55
CA ASP A 200 6.09 -4.43 15.93
C ASP A 200 5.52 -5.83 16.19
N PHE A 201 4.93 -6.46 15.18
CA PHE A 201 4.31 -7.78 15.32
C PHE A 201 5.33 -8.92 15.24
N PHE A 202 6.38 -8.78 14.43
CA PHE A 202 7.30 -9.87 14.09
C PHE A 202 8.75 -9.66 14.58
N SER A 203 8.94 -8.69 15.51
CA SER A 203 10.22 -8.44 16.18
C SER A 203 10.55 -9.42 17.28
#